data_AF-H9FLY5-F1
#
_entry.id   AF-H9FLY5-F1
#
_cell.length_a   1.000
_cell.length_b   1.000
_cell.length_c   1.000
_cell.angle_alpha   90.00
_cell.angle_beta   90.00
_cell.angle_gamma   90.00
#
_symmetry.space_group_name_H-M   'P 1'
#
loop_
_entity.id
_entity.type
_entity.pdbx_description
1 polymer ?
#
loop_
_entity_poly.entity_id
_entity_poly.type
_entity_poly.pdbx_seq_one_letter_code
_entity_poly.pdbx_strand_id
1 'polypeptide(L)'
;EPFLDVCIYDTCSCESIGDCACFCDTIAAYAHVCAQHGKVVTWRTATLCPQSCEERNLRENGYECEWRYNSCAPACRVTCQHP
;
A
#
# COMPACT_ATOMS: atom_id res chain seq x y z
N GLU A 1 -14.07 -16.67 4.58
CA GLU A 1 -13.21 -16.36 3.40
C GLU A 1 -11.86 -15.95 3.95
N PRO A 2 -10.72 -16.51 3.49
CA PRO A 2 -9.48 -16.52 4.27
C PRO A 2 -8.97 -15.13 4.66
N PHE A 3 -9.04 -14.14 3.75
CA PHE A 3 -8.62 -12.76 4.06
C PHE A 3 -9.57 -12.03 5.00
N LEU A 4 -10.88 -12.29 4.89
CA LEU A 4 -11.88 -11.68 5.76
C LEU A 4 -11.78 -12.24 7.18
N ASP A 5 -11.58 -13.55 7.31
CA ASP A 5 -11.49 -14.22 8.61
C ASP A 5 -10.23 -13.75 9.37
N VAL A 6 -9.09 -13.63 8.67
CA VAL A 6 -7.85 -13.04 9.22
C VAL A 6 -8.05 -11.57 9.58
N CYS A 7 -8.69 -10.78 8.70
CA CYS A 7 -8.94 -9.37 8.96
C CYS A 7 -9.74 -9.18 10.26
N ILE A 8 -10.78 -9.98 10.46
CA ILE A 8 -11.59 -9.95 11.68
C ILE A 8 -10.71 -10.30 12.89
N TYR A 9 -9.96 -11.40 12.82
CA TYR A 9 -9.12 -11.87 13.91
C TYR A 9 -8.04 -10.84 14.33
N ASP A 10 -7.28 -10.33 13.36
CA ASP A 10 -6.18 -9.39 13.59
C ASP A 10 -6.70 -8.05 14.09
N THR A 11 -7.81 -7.57 13.54
CA THR A 11 -8.41 -6.28 13.92
C THR A 11 -9.03 -6.34 15.32
N CYS A 12 -9.59 -7.48 15.72
CA CYS A 12 -10.11 -7.68 17.09
C CYS A 12 -9.01 -7.64 18.16
N SER A 13 -7.75 -7.78 17.77
CA SER A 13 -6.60 -7.71 18.68
C SER A 13 -6.01 -6.29 18.81
N CYS A 14 -6.54 -5.32 18.07
CA CYS A 14 -6.09 -3.91 18.09
C CYS A 14 -7.06 -3.00 18.86
N GLU A 15 -6.54 -1.96 19.50
CA GLU A 15 -7.33 -0.98 20.24
C GLU A 15 -8.16 -0.03 19.34
N SER A 16 -7.81 0.09 18.05
CA SER A 16 -8.50 0.98 17.09
C SER A 16 -8.54 0.41 15.66
N ILE A 17 -9.73 0.42 15.06
CA ILE A 17 -10.02 -0.05 13.70
C ILE A 17 -9.83 1.13 12.74
N GLY A 18 -8.61 1.34 12.25
CA GLY A 18 -8.29 2.43 11.32
C GLY A 18 -6.83 2.88 11.42
N ASP A 19 -6.29 2.91 12.63
CA ASP A 19 -4.87 3.20 12.91
C ASP A 19 -4.03 1.94 13.11
N CYS A 20 -4.67 0.76 13.22
CA CYS A 20 -3.92 -0.49 13.37
C CYS A 20 -3.30 -0.92 12.04
N ALA A 21 -1.97 -1.06 12.03
CA ALA A 21 -1.21 -1.60 10.91
C ALA A 21 -1.79 -2.94 10.42
N CYS A 22 -2.21 -3.82 11.35
CA CYS A 22 -2.72 -5.15 11.06
C CYS A 22 -3.95 -5.17 10.14
N PHE A 23 -4.88 -4.22 10.32
CA PHE A 23 -6.06 -4.08 9.46
C PHE A 23 -5.66 -3.71 8.02
N CYS A 24 -4.81 -2.68 7.88
CA CYS A 24 -4.37 -2.19 6.59
C CYS A 24 -3.51 -3.22 5.84
N ASP A 25 -2.70 -3.99 6.56
CA ASP A 25 -1.82 -5.01 5.99
C ASP A 25 -2.62 -6.20 5.45
N THR A 26 -3.67 -6.63 6.15
CA THR A 26 -4.53 -7.73 5.68
C THR A 26 -5.26 -7.35 4.39
N ILE A 27 -5.81 -6.13 4.31
CA ILE A 27 -6.45 -5.64 3.09
C ILE A 27 -5.42 -5.46 1.96
N ALA A 28 -4.21 -4.97 2.27
CA ALA A 28 -3.15 -4.85 1.30
C ALA A 28 -2.75 -6.22 0.71
N ALA A 29 -2.67 -7.26 1.54
CA ALA A 29 -2.38 -8.63 1.11
C ALA A 29 -3.45 -9.16 0.14
N TYR A 30 -4.73 -8.94 0.46
CA TYR A 30 -5.83 -9.28 -0.46
C TYR A 30 -5.71 -8.53 -1.79
N ALA A 31 -5.55 -7.20 -1.76
CA ALA A 31 -5.42 -6.37 -2.94
C ALA A 31 -4.20 -6.76 -3.80
N HIS A 32 -3.10 -7.19 -3.17
CA HIS A 32 -1.91 -7.69 -3.85
C HIS A 32 -2.21 -8.97 -4.65
N VAL A 33 -2.92 -9.94 -4.06
CA VAL A 33 -3.33 -11.16 -4.79
C VAL A 33 -4.29 -10.82 -5.92
N CYS A 34 -5.24 -9.90 -5.74
CA CYS A 34 -6.10 -9.43 -6.84
C CYS A 34 -5.28 -8.87 -7.99
N ALA A 35 -4.27 -8.03 -7.68
CA ALA A 35 -3.41 -7.42 -8.67
C ALA A 35 -2.58 -8.45 -9.47
N GLN A 36 -2.10 -9.51 -8.82
CA GLN A 36 -1.43 -10.63 -9.49
C GLN A 36 -2.34 -11.35 -10.52
N HIS A 37 -3.66 -11.33 -10.30
CA HIS A 37 -4.66 -11.85 -11.24
C HIS A 37 -5.14 -10.80 -12.25
N GLY A 38 -4.43 -9.67 -12.38
CA GLY A 38 -4.78 -8.58 -13.29
C GLY A 38 -5.96 -7.74 -12.83
N LYS A 39 -6.40 -7.86 -11.57
CA LYS A 39 -7.49 -7.09 -10.97
C LYS A 39 -6.93 -6.09 -9.96
N VAL A 40 -6.54 -4.92 -10.44
CA VAL A 40 -6.01 -3.86 -9.57
C VAL A 40 -7.14 -3.23 -8.76
N VAL A 41 -6.99 -3.19 -7.44
CA VAL A 41 -7.97 -2.62 -6.50
C VAL A 41 -7.39 -1.36 -5.85
N THR A 42 -8.01 -0.20 -6.11
CA THR A 42 -7.68 1.06 -5.44
C THR A 42 -8.62 1.26 -4.25
N TRP A 43 -8.11 1.03 -3.05
CA TRP A 43 -8.94 0.99 -1.83
C TRP A 43 -8.50 1.96 -0.73
N ARG A 44 -7.23 2.41 -0.75
CA ARG A 44 -6.72 3.40 0.21
C ARG A 44 -7.34 4.77 -0.05
N THR A 45 -7.68 5.48 1.00
CA THR A 45 -8.19 6.87 0.95
C THR A 45 -7.47 7.72 2.00
N ALA A 46 -7.75 9.03 2.03
CA ALA A 46 -7.20 9.91 3.05
C ALA A 46 -7.65 9.55 4.48
N THR A 47 -8.76 8.84 4.63
CA THR A 47 -9.33 8.44 5.93
C THR A 47 -9.23 6.95 6.22
N LEU A 48 -8.89 6.13 5.22
CA LEU A 48 -8.78 4.68 5.35
C LEU A 48 -7.40 4.24 4.88
N CYS A 49 -6.55 3.87 5.84
CA CYS A 49 -5.19 3.40 5.59
C CYS A 49 -4.37 4.33 4.66
N PRO A 50 -4.28 5.64 4.98
CA PRO A 50 -3.67 6.63 4.11
C PRO A 50 -2.20 6.30 3.83
N GLN A 51 -1.79 6.52 2.58
CA GLN A 51 -0.41 6.38 2.12
C GLN A 51 -0.12 7.50 1.13
N SER A 52 1.01 8.18 1.33
CA SER A 52 1.44 9.30 0.50
C SER A 52 2.94 9.19 0.25
N CYS A 53 3.38 9.67 -0.91
CA CYS A 53 4.80 9.78 -1.26
C CYS A 53 5.32 11.22 -1.17
N GLU A 54 4.48 12.18 -0.80
CA GLU A 54 4.81 13.61 -0.90
C GLU A 54 5.98 14.03 -0.02
N GLU A 55 6.17 13.36 1.12
CA GLU A 55 7.32 13.60 2.01
C GLU A 55 8.67 13.37 1.31
N ARG A 56 8.69 12.59 0.21
CA ARG A 56 9.89 12.33 -0.60
C ARG A 56 10.07 13.30 -1.77
N ASN A 57 9.06 14.09 -2.11
CA ASN A 57 9.09 15.06 -3.20
C ASN A 57 9.74 16.37 -2.76
N LEU A 58 10.98 16.27 -2.25
CA LEU A 58 11.75 17.41 -1.73
C LEU A 58 12.40 18.19 -2.88
N ARG A 59 11.66 19.16 -3.43
CA ARG A 59 12.09 19.97 -4.59
C ARG A 59 13.32 20.84 -4.33
N GLU A 60 13.64 21.13 -3.07
CA GLU A 60 14.71 22.05 -2.67
C GLU A 60 16.09 21.38 -2.55
N ASN A 61 16.14 20.04 -2.52
CA ASN A 61 17.37 19.30 -2.24
C ASN A 61 18.15 18.88 -3.50
N GLY A 62 17.79 19.41 -4.67
CA GLY A 62 18.46 19.12 -5.95
C GLY A 62 18.19 17.72 -6.52
N TYR A 63 17.26 16.96 -5.95
CA TYR A 63 16.81 15.69 -6.52
C TYR A 63 15.86 15.92 -7.70
N GLU A 64 16.12 15.25 -8.82
CA GLU A 64 15.28 15.29 -10.03
C GLU A 64 14.25 14.13 -10.08
N CYS A 65 13.85 13.61 -8.92
CA CYS A 65 12.94 12.47 -8.82
C CYS A 65 11.55 12.90 -8.32
N GLU A 66 10.50 12.34 -8.94
CA GLU A 66 9.12 12.47 -8.47
C GLU A 66 8.59 11.10 -8.00
N TRP A 67 8.16 11.05 -6.74
CA TRP A 67 7.60 9.88 -6.08
C TRP A 67 6.07 9.97 -6.08
N ARG A 68 5.41 8.94 -6.61
CA ARG A 68 3.95 8.86 -6.72
C ARG A 68 3.44 7.54 -6.17
N TYR A 69 2.36 7.59 -5.41
CA TYR A 69 1.65 6.39 -4.99
C TYR A 69 0.98 5.72 -6.21
N ASN A 70 1.02 4.40 -6.26
CA ASN A 70 0.30 3.60 -7.24
C ASN A 70 -0.16 2.29 -6.59
N SER A 71 -1.39 1.86 -6.86
CA SER A 71 -1.95 0.64 -6.27
C SER A 71 -1.29 -0.66 -6.77
N CYS A 72 -0.66 -0.65 -7.95
CA CYS A 72 0.03 -1.80 -8.54
C CYS A 72 1.07 -1.38 -9.58
N ALA A 73 2.13 -0.68 -9.17
CA ALA A 73 3.24 -0.34 -10.06
C ALA A 73 4.05 -1.60 -10.46
N PRO A 74 4.80 -1.56 -11.57
CA PRO A 74 5.72 -2.65 -11.92
C PRO A 74 6.73 -2.89 -10.80
N ALA A 75 6.81 -4.13 -10.30
CA ALA A 75 7.71 -4.52 -9.22
C ALA A 75 9.18 -4.55 -9.65
N CYS A 76 9.45 -4.91 -10.91
CA CYS A 76 10.79 -5.00 -11.48
C CYS A 76 10.99 -3.90 -12.54
N ARG A 77 11.17 -2.66 -12.09
CA ARG A 77 11.57 -1.56 -13.00
C ARG A 77 13.07 -1.65 -13.27
N VAL A 78 13.46 -1.25 -14.47
CA VAL A 78 14.89 -1.07 -14.81
C VAL A 78 15.42 0.14 -14.04
N THR A 79 16.53 -0.07 -13.33
CA THR A 79 17.24 0.96 -12.57
C THR A 79 18.75 0.78 -12.74
N CYS A 80 19.56 1.74 -12.30
CA CYS A 80 21.02 1.57 -12.35
C CYS A 80 21.52 0.37 -11.51
N GLN A 81 20.80 0.01 -10.44
CA GLN A 81 21.13 -1.16 -9.61
C GLN A 81 20.66 -2.48 -10.23
N HIS A 82 19.61 -2.43 -11.05
CA HIS A 82 19.01 -3.57 -11.74
C HIS A 82 18.80 -3.22 -13.22
N PRO A 83 19.89 -3.24 -14.01
CA PRO A 83 19.87 -2.86 -15.43
C PRO A 83 19.08 -3.84 -16.30
#